data_AF-A0A7J2KXM1-F1
#
_entry.id   AF-A0A7J2KXM1-F1
#
_cell.length_a   1.000
_cell.length_b   1.000
_cell.length_c   1.000
_cell.angle_alpha   90.00
_cell.angle_beta   90.00
_cell.angle_gamma   90.00
#
_symmetry.space_group_name_H-M   'P 1'
#
loop_
_entity.id
_entity.type
_entity.pdbx_description
1 polymer ?
#
loop_
_entity_poly.entity_id
_entity_poly.type
_entity_poly.pdbx_seq_one_letter_code
_entity_poly.pdbx_strand_id
1 'polypeptide(L)'
;MKIRALAIDIDGTLTDKLRRLNFTAGELIRELEARNVMVILATGNALCVADTTSTFLGTSGALIAENGGIISYGDEVEYLASIDEIEKAYSFLKDRLVIR
;
A
#
# COMPACT_ATOMS: atom_id res chain seq x y z
N MET A 1 -4.01 24.70 -11.10
CA MET A 1 -3.43 23.33 -11.18
C MET A 1 -4.56 22.32 -11.16
N LYS A 2 -4.43 21.20 -11.89
CA LYS A 2 -5.39 20.09 -11.87
C LYS A 2 -4.74 18.89 -11.19
N ILE A 3 -5.39 18.31 -10.19
CA ILE A 3 -4.93 17.08 -9.53
C ILE A 3 -5.08 15.92 -10.52
N ARG A 4 -4.04 15.08 -10.65
CA ARG A 4 -4.00 13.95 -11.59
C ARG A 4 -3.92 12.59 -10.91
N ALA A 5 -3.51 12.55 -9.65
CA ALA A 5 -3.40 11.33 -8.87
C ALA A 5 -3.62 11.59 -7.37
N LEU A 6 -4.02 10.55 -6.66
CA LEU A 6 -4.15 10.48 -5.20
C LEU A 6 -3.37 9.25 -4.71
N ALA A 7 -2.30 9.47 -3.95
CA ALA A 7 -1.68 8.40 -3.17
C ALA A 7 -2.35 8.34 -1.80
N ILE A 8 -2.83 7.16 -1.39
CA ILE A 8 -3.63 7.00 -0.19
C ILE A 8 -3.24 5.73 0.57
N ASP A 9 -3.22 5.83 1.89
CA ASP A 9 -3.02 4.68 2.77
C ASP A 9 -4.28 3.81 2.89
N ILE A 10 -4.11 2.56 3.29
CA ILE A 10 -5.21 1.61 3.51
C ILE A 10 -5.62 1.64 4.98
N ASP A 11 -4.68 1.36 5.90
CA ASP A 11 -5.02 0.97 7.26
C ASP A 11 -5.27 2.17 8.18
N GLY A 12 -6.53 2.34 8.62
CA GLY A 12 -6.94 3.53 9.36
C GLY A 12 -7.26 4.74 8.47
N THR A 13 -7.12 4.59 7.16
CA THR A 13 -7.49 5.59 6.15
C THR A 13 -8.69 5.14 5.33
N LEU A 14 -8.57 4.00 4.61
CA LEU A 14 -9.68 3.34 3.92
C LEU A 14 -10.39 2.33 4.82
N THR A 15 -9.77 1.94 5.93
CA THR A 15 -10.35 1.02 6.91
C THR A 15 -10.67 1.71 8.24
N ASP A 16 -11.65 1.17 8.96
CA ASP A 16 -11.95 1.60 10.32
C ASP A 16 -10.95 1.01 11.35
N LYS A 17 -11.16 1.32 12.63
CA LYS A 17 -10.32 0.82 13.74
C LYS A 17 -10.33 -0.72 13.88
N LEU A 18 -11.30 -1.40 13.27
CA LEU A 18 -11.41 -2.85 13.23
C LEU A 18 -10.87 -3.43 11.91
N ARG A 19 -10.18 -2.62 11.11
CA ARG A 19 -9.60 -2.96 9.80
C ARG A 19 -10.64 -3.37 8.75
N ARG A 20 -11.90 -2.96 8.92
CA ARG A 20 -12.96 -3.21 7.93
C ARG A 20 -12.94 -2.09 6.91
N LEU A 21 -13.05 -2.43 5.63
CA LEU A 21 -13.12 -1.45 4.55
C LEU A 21 -14.34 -0.53 4.73
N ASN A 22 -14.13 0.77 4.62
CA ASN A 22 -15.20 1.75 4.61
C ASN A 22 -15.79 1.84 3.20
N PHE A 23 -17.05 1.43 3.01
CA PHE A 23 -17.67 1.41 1.69
C PHE A 23 -17.85 2.79 1.07
N THR A 24 -18.11 3.84 1.86
CA THR A 24 -18.14 5.22 1.36
C THR A 24 -16.78 5.65 0.82
N ALA A 25 -15.68 5.27 1.47
CA ALA A 25 -14.35 5.54 0.96
C ALA A 25 -14.08 4.80 -0.37
N GLY A 26 -14.54 3.54 -0.47
CA GLY A 26 -14.45 2.76 -1.70
C GLY A 26 -15.27 3.36 -2.86
N GLU A 27 -16.47 3.85 -2.60
CA GLU A 27 -17.30 4.58 -3.59
C GLU A 27 -16.58 5.83 -4.10
N LEU A 28 -16.04 6.65 -3.19
CA LEU A 28 -15.29 7.85 -3.55
C LEU A 28 -14.03 7.56 -4.37
N ILE A 29 -13.32 6.47 -4.08
CA ILE A 29 -12.19 6.02 -4.90
C ILE A 29 -12.63 5.74 -6.34
N ARG A 30 -13.74 5.03 -6.52
CA ARG A 30 -14.27 4.72 -7.86
C ARG A 30 -14.70 5.98 -8.61
N GLU A 31 -15.29 6.96 -7.90
CA GLU A 31 -15.62 8.26 -8.50
C GLU A 31 -14.37 9.04 -8.95
N LEU A 32 -13.28 8.99 -8.19
CA LEU A 32 -12.03 9.64 -8.56
C LEU A 32 -11.43 9.01 -9.82
N GLU A 33 -11.37 7.67 -9.87
CA GLU A 33 -10.94 6.92 -11.05
C GLU A 33 -11.79 7.26 -12.28
N ALA A 34 -13.11 7.28 -12.14
CA ALA A 34 -14.03 7.66 -13.22
C ALA A 34 -13.82 9.11 -13.73
N ARG A 35 -13.27 10.00 -12.88
CA ARG A 35 -12.90 11.38 -13.24
C ARG A 35 -11.46 11.52 -13.74
N ASN A 36 -10.79 10.41 -14.04
CA ASN A 36 -9.39 10.34 -14.47
C ASN A 36 -8.41 10.89 -13.42
N VAL A 37 -8.71 10.69 -12.14
CA VAL A 37 -7.76 10.88 -11.04
C VAL A 37 -7.31 9.50 -10.60
N MET A 38 -6.09 9.13 -10.99
CA MET A 38 -5.48 7.84 -10.68
C MET A 38 -5.32 7.68 -9.17
N VAL A 39 -5.73 6.54 -8.62
CA VAL A 39 -5.54 6.23 -7.20
C VAL A 39 -4.39 5.23 -7.05
N ILE A 40 -3.42 5.58 -6.22
CA ILE A 40 -2.24 4.79 -5.86
C ILE A 40 -2.42 4.33 -4.41
N LEU A 41 -2.46 3.03 -4.18
CA LEU A 41 -2.51 2.50 -2.81
C LEU A 41 -1.10 2.42 -2.24
N ALA A 42 -0.89 3.03 -1.07
CA ALA A 42 0.40 3.06 -0.37
C ALA A 42 0.26 2.49 1.04
N THR A 43 0.81 1.31 1.31
CA THR A 43 0.55 0.57 2.54
C THR A 43 1.79 -0.11 3.11
N GLY A 44 1.76 -0.34 4.43
CA GLY A 44 2.72 -1.19 5.12
C GLY A 44 2.51 -2.70 4.93
N ASN A 45 1.39 -3.11 4.32
CA ASN A 45 1.11 -4.52 4.05
C ASN A 45 1.97 -5.05 2.89
N ALA A 46 2.07 -6.39 2.81
CA ALA A 46 2.70 -7.09 1.70
C ALA A 46 2.01 -6.78 0.36
N LEU A 47 2.75 -6.91 -0.75
CA LEU A 47 2.26 -6.58 -2.09
C LEU A 47 0.94 -7.28 -2.44
N CYS A 48 0.79 -8.57 -2.12
CA CYS A 48 -0.43 -9.33 -2.44
C CYS A 48 -1.69 -8.76 -1.78
N VAL A 49 -1.57 -8.13 -0.60
CA VAL A 49 -2.70 -7.48 0.09
C VAL A 49 -3.04 -6.15 -0.59
N ALA A 50 -2.03 -5.36 -0.95
CA ALA A 50 -2.22 -4.12 -1.70
C ALA A 50 -2.88 -4.40 -3.07
N ASP A 51 -2.43 -5.45 -3.76
CA ASP A 51 -2.94 -5.87 -5.07
C ASP A 51 -4.39 -6.37 -5.01
N THR A 52 -4.70 -7.23 -4.05
CA THR A 52 -6.08 -7.70 -3.84
C THR A 52 -7.02 -6.52 -3.53
N THR A 53 -6.57 -5.58 -2.69
CA THR A 53 -7.35 -4.39 -2.33
C THR A 53 -7.57 -3.48 -3.54
N SER A 54 -6.51 -3.24 -4.33
CA SER A 54 -6.56 -2.48 -5.59
C SER A 54 -7.57 -3.07 -6.56
N THR A 55 -7.51 -4.39 -6.77
CA THR A 55 -8.41 -5.13 -7.66
C THR A 55 -9.88 -4.97 -7.24
N PHE A 56 -10.19 -5.08 -5.94
CA PHE A 56 -11.58 -4.97 -5.46
C PHE A 56 -12.10 -3.52 -5.43
N LEU A 57 -11.23 -2.55 -5.18
CA LEU A 57 -11.59 -1.14 -5.23
C LEU A 57 -11.72 -0.62 -6.67
N GLY A 58 -10.96 -1.19 -7.60
CA GLY A 58 -10.88 -0.78 -9.00
C GLY A 58 -9.91 0.38 -9.23
N THR A 59 -8.78 0.40 -8.51
CA THR A 59 -7.76 1.45 -8.66
C THR A 59 -6.82 1.16 -9.84
N SER A 60 -6.36 2.21 -10.51
CA SER A 60 -5.55 2.11 -11.75
C SER A 60 -4.08 2.49 -11.56
N GLY A 61 -3.72 3.05 -10.40
CA GLY A 61 -2.35 3.47 -10.12
C GLY A 61 -1.41 2.33 -9.75
N ALA A 62 -0.13 2.67 -9.64
CA ALA A 62 0.87 1.80 -9.06
C ALA A 62 0.51 1.43 -7.60
N LEU A 63 1.12 0.38 -7.09
CA LEU A 63 1.02 -0.04 -5.70
C LEU A 63 2.35 0.23 -5.00
N ILE A 64 2.28 0.84 -3.82
CA ILE A 64 3.43 1.04 -2.93
C ILE A 64 3.18 0.15 -1.71
N ALA A 65 3.92 -0.93 -1.60
CA ALA A 65 3.76 -1.95 -0.56
C ALA A 65 4.97 -1.99 0.39
N GLU A 66 4.81 -2.70 1.51
CA GLU A 66 5.87 -2.87 2.53
C GLU A 66 6.49 -1.53 2.97
N ASN A 67 5.64 -0.52 3.18
CA ASN A 67 6.04 0.85 3.56
C ASN A 67 6.95 1.52 2.51
N GLY A 68 6.83 1.14 1.24
CA GLY A 68 7.65 1.66 0.15
C GLY A 68 8.87 0.81 -0.20
N GLY A 69 9.04 -0.34 0.44
CA GLY A 69 10.08 -1.32 0.06
C GLY A 69 9.81 -1.99 -1.29
N ILE A 70 8.56 -1.99 -1.76
CA ILE A 70 8.15 -2.56 -3.05
C ILE A 70 7.25 -1.58 -3.79
N ILE A 71 7.51 -1.41 -5.08
CA ILE A 71 6.61 -0.72 -6.01
C ILE A 71 6.17 -1.71 -7.10
N SER A 72 4.87 -1.82 -7.35
CA SER A 72 4.33 -2.63 -8.45
C SER A 72 3.54 -1.78 -9.42
N TYR A 73 3.78 -1.94 -10.72
CA TYR A 73 3.09 -1.21 -11.78
C TYR A 73 3.02 -2.04 -13.07
N GLY A 74 1.80 -2.36 -13.51
CA GLY A 74 1.60 -3.27 -14.64
C GLY A 74 2.12 -4.67 -14.29
N ASP A 75 2.94 -5.24 -15.16
CA ASP A 75 3.59 -6.55 -14.94
C ASP A 75 4.96 -6.43 -14.25
N GLU A 76 5.40 -5.20 -13.91
CA GLU A 76 6.71 -4.93 -13.33
C GLU A 76 6.62 -4.76 -11.81
N VAL A 77 7.59 -5.34 -11.11
CA VAL A 77 7.76 -5.19 -9.66
C VAL A 77 9.18 -4.73 -9.37
N GLU A 78 9.30 -3.58 -8.72
CA GLU A 78 10.57 -3.00 -8.29
C GLU A 78 10.75 -3.17 -6.77
N TYR A 79 11.87 -3.76 -6.38
CA TYR A 79 12.27 -3.94 -4.99
C TYR A 79 13.27 -2.85 -4.61
N LEU A 80 12.87 -1.97 -3.70
CA LEU A 80 13.69 -0.85 -3.21
C LEU A 80 14.39 -1.15 -1.89
N ALA A 81 14.04 -2.27 -1.25
CA ALA A 81 14.66 -2.75 -0.02
C ALA A 81 15.57 -3.95 -0.27
N SER A 82 16.60 -4.10 0.56
CA SER A 82 17.50 -5.26 0.56
C SER A 82 17.18 -6.15 1.75
N ILE A 83 16.88 -7.43 1.48
CA ILE A 83 16.68 -8.43 2.53
C ILE A 83 17.95 -8.61 3.37
N ASP A 84 19.14 -8.51 2.77
CA ASP A 84 20.42 -8.64 3.48
C ASP A 84 20.58 -7.56 4.57
N GLU A 85 20.19 -6.33 4.27
CA GLU A 85 20.24 -5.23 5.26
C GLU A 85 19.19 -5.43 6.37
N ILE A 86 18.01 -5.93 6.02
CA ILE A 86 16.95 -6.26 6.99
C ILE A 86 17.40 -7.40 7.91
N GLU A 87 18.03 -8.45 7.38
CA GLU A 87 18.54 -9.58 8.16
C GLU A 87 19.69 -9.18 9.09
N LYS A 88 20.58 -8.29 8.64
CA LYS A 88 21.61 -7.69 9.50
C LYS A 88 21.00 -6.91 10.65
N ALA A 89 20.01 -6.06 10.36
CA ALA A 89 19.30 -5.28 11.38
C ALA A 89 18.56 -6.18 12.37
N TYR A 90 17.84 -7.20 11.87
CA TYR A 90 17.17 -8.19 12.71
C TYR A 90 18.16 -8.94 13.60
N SER A 91 19.26 -9.45 13.04
CA SER A 91 20.29 -10.16 13.79
C SER A 91 20.95 -9.30 14.86
N PHE A 92 21.12 -8.00 14.58
CA PHE A 92 21.61 -7.05 15.57
C PHE A 92 20.60 -6.83 16.71
N LEU A 93 19.31 -6.75 16.40
CA LEU A 93 18.28 -6.42 17.39
C LEU A 93 17.74 -7.62 18.18
N LYS A 94 17.72 -8.83 17.60
CA LYS A 94 17.03 -10.00 18.18
C LYS A 94 17.48 -10.36 19.60
N ASP A 95 18.76 -10.16 19.91
CA ASP A 95 19.34 -10.48 21.23
C ASP A 95 19.35 -9.27 22.18
N ARG A 96 18.98 -8.08 21.68
CA ARG A 96 19.01 -6.80 22.39
C ARG A 96 17.63 -6.28 22.75
N LEU A 97 16.62 -6.71 22.00
CA LEU A 97 15.22 -6.39 22.26
C LEU A 97 14.52 -7.67 22.74
N VAL A 98 13.80 -7.58 23.84
CA VAL A 98 12.86 -8.64 24.22
C VAL A 98 11.71 -8.57 23.22
N ILE A 99 11.76 -9.43 22.20
CA ILE A 99 10.64 -9.62 21.29
C ILE A 99 9.52 -10.27 22.12
N ARG A 100 8.46 -9.49 22.39
CA ARG A 100 7.24 -9.99 23.03
C ARG A 100 6.39 -10.75 22.02
#